data_AF-A0A8H5I1R0-F1
#
_entry.id   AF-A0A8H5I1R0-F1
#
_cell.length_a   1.000
_cell.length_b   1.000
_cell.length_c   1.000
_cell.angle_alpha   90.00
_cell.angle_beta   90.00
_cell.angle_gamma   90.00
#
_symmetry.space_group_name_H-M   'P 1'
#
loop_
_entity.id
_entity.type
_entity.pdbx_description
1 polymer ?
#
loop_
_entity_poly.entity_id
_entity_poly.type
_entity_poly.pdbx_seq_one_letter_code
_entity_poly.pdbx_strand_id
1 'polypeptide(L)'
;MSVHYRSQSIKPLHSTLVILTLSLAPAAFTGYPDFLLSTSPPIMSYNNILLDDAINLSHHLSDVARARQISPLKRMQKYIGKPGLISLAGGLPSPEYFPFASISGQVLVPDSFPLKITDEKPSLSWIWNLLPWSNKERTTSFTVPKYSRQTGDLSLETGLQYSLAKGLPQLDQILHEFVSKIFQPGYSNWTTLVHTGNTDGWSKVVQTILNPGDGLLCSEWTYPSAMANAMPYNIKYVPISMDSEGMDSTSLRKTLMGWDESRSMHPIGLVLCTAFRSGRIPQTMSARRKKEIYDICAEYDIIIVEDCPYYFLQEGEYVPKSKRTPEPDVDDDTFITSLVPSYLKYDYQGRVIRLDTFSKANSIP
;
A
#
# COMPACT_ATOMS: atom_id res chain seq x y z
N MET A 1 -6.98 -57.83 28.48
CA MET A 1 -5.69 -57.41 27.90
C MET A 1 -5.54 -55.91 28.19
N SER A 2 -4.85 -55.57 29.27
CA SER A 2 -4.55 -54.20 29.69
C SER A 2 -3.22 -53.76 29.10
N VAL A 3 -3.12 -52.53 28.59
CA VAL A 3 -1.88 -51.72 28.63
C VAL A 3 -2.27 -50.25 28.81
N HIS A 4 -1.58 -49.58 29.73
CA HIS A 4 -1.75 -48.19 30.18
C HIS A 4 -0.82 -47.19 29.45
N TYR A 5 -1.35 -45.96 29.30
CA TYR A 5 -0.78 -44.60 29.21
C TYR A 5 0.73 -44.31 29.05
N ARG A 6 1.04 -43.33 28.17
CA ARG A 6 1.87 -42.15 28.52
C ARG A 6 1.57 -40.91 27.64
N SER A 7 1.61 -39.75 28.30
CA SER A 7 1.36 -38.38 27.82
C SER A 7 2.67 -37.71 27.34
N GLN A 8 2.61 -36.79 26.36
CA GLN A 8 3.06 -35.38 26.48
C GLN A 8 2.97 -34.59 25.13
N SER A 9 2.34 -33.40 25.18
CA SER A 9 2.69 -32.07 24.63
C SER A 9 3.58 -31.99 23.36
N ILE A 10 3.27 -31.23 22.28
CA ILE A 10 3.35 -29.75 22.14
C ILE A 10 2.60 -29.30 20.85
N LYS A 11 1.86 -28.19 20.94
CA LYS A 11 1.51 -27.24 19.84
C LYS A 11 2.27 -25.92 20.15
N PRO A 12 2.60 -25.01 19.19
CA PRO A 12 1.62 -24.46 18.25
C PRO A 12 2.10 -24.15 16.82
N LEU A 13 1.10 -23.95 15.95
CA LEU A 13 1.22 -23.40 14.61
C LEU A 13 1.61 -21.92 14.68
N HIS A 14 2.59 -21.53 13.87
CA HIS A 14 2.85 -20.15 13.53
C HIS A 14 1.76 -19.64 12.57
N SER A 15 1.02 -18.64 12.99
CA SER A 15 0.19 -17.82 12.12
C SER A 15 0.38 -16.38 12.56
N THR A 16 1.18 -15.64 11.79
CA THR A 16 1.48 -14.24 12.00
C THR A 16 0.22 -13.41 11.86
N LEU A 17 -0.30 -12.92 12.98
CA LEU A 17 -1.36 -11.92 13.05
C LEU A 17 -0.68 -10.55 13.01
N VAL A 18 -0.75 -9.86 11.86
CA VAL A 18 -0.29 -8.47 11.73
C VAL A 18 -1.44 -7.57 12.18
N ILE A 19 -1.29 -6.91 13.34
CA ILE A 19 -2.20 -5.87 13.81
C ILE A 19 -1.45 -4.55 13.76
N LEU A 20 -1.97 -3.61 12.97
CA LEU A 20 -1.51 -2.23 12.87
C LEU A 20 -2.18 -1.38 13.96
N THR A 21 -1.44 -0.42 14.52
CA THR A 21 -2.02 0.71 15.25
C THR A 21 -1.18 1.96 14.96
N LEU A 22 -1.83 3.05 14.51
CA LEU A 22 -1.25 4.39 14.49
C LEU A 22 -1.63 5.14 15.76
N SER A 23 -0.68 5.94 16.25
CA SER A 23 -0.84 6.90 17.34
C SER A 23 -1.62 8.13 16.85
N LEU A 24 -2.74 8.45 17.49
CA LEU A 24 -3.46 9.72 17.27
C LEU A 24 -3.36 10.58 18.54
N ALA A 25 -2.78 11.76 18.40
CA ALA A 25 -2.98 12.88 19.33
C ALA A 25 -4.36 13.51 19.05
N PRO A 26 -5.02 14.12 20.04
CA PRO A 26 -6.44 14.45 19.95
C PRO A 26 -6.66 15.73 19.15
N ALA A 27 -7.34 15.64 18.01
CA ALA A 27 -8.05 16.76 17.40
C ALA A 27 -9.55 16.54 17.58
N ALA A 28 -10.16 17.39 18.40
CA ALA A 28 -11.58 17.37 18.67
C ALA A 28 -12.36 17.85 17.43
N PHE A 29 -13.18 16.99 16.82
CA PHE A 29 -14.23 17.43 15.90
C PHE A 29 -15.47 16.55 16.02
N THR A 30 -16.62 17.22 16.14
CA THR A 30 -17.94 16.67 16.44
C THR A 30 -18.71 16.32 15.16
N GLY A 31 -19.23 15.09 15.10
CA GLY A 31 -20.50 14.74 14.43
C GLY A 31 -20.46 14.38 12.94
N TYR A 32 -20.85 13.15 12.60
CA TYR A 32 -21.37 12.76 11.28
C TYR A 32 -22.62 11.87 11.45
N PRO A 33 -23.72 12.12 10.71
CA PRO A 33 -24.86 11.22 10.66
C PRO A 33 -24.80 10.29 9.43
N ASP A 34 -25.40 9.11 9.63
CA ASP A 34 -26.04 8.19 8.69
C ASP A 34 -25.33 7.73 7.39
N PHE A 35 -25.01 6.44 7.43
CA PHE A 35 -24.47 5.61 6.36
C PHE A 35 -25.50 5.41 5.22
N LEU A 36 -25.51 6.32 4.24
CA LEU A 36 -26.14 6.11 2.94
C LEU A 36 -25.18 6.57 1.85
N LEU A 37 -24.81 5.63 0.97
CA LEU A 37 -24.09 5.84 -0.31
C LEU A 37 -23.35 7.18 -0.39
N SER A 38 -22.23 7.26 0.34
CA SER A 38 -21.36 8.43 0.33
C SER A 38 -20.78 8.61 -1.07
N THR A 39 -21.34 9.54 -1.83
CA THR A 39 -20.53 10.34 -2.75
C THR A 39 -19.56 11.11 -1.87
N SER A 40 -18.28 10.76 -1.95
CA SER A 40 -17.22 11.45 -1.20
C SER A 40 -17.42 12.96 -1.30
N PRO A 41 -17.35 13.72 -0.20
CA PRO A 41 -17.36 15.18 -0.30
C PRO A 41 -16.19 15.63 -1.17
N PRO A 42 -16.29 16.75 -1.90
CA PRO A 42 -15.19 17.28 -2.69
C PRO A 42 -14.01 17.54 -1.75
N ILE A 43 -12.94 16.80 -1.97
CA ILE A 43 -11.71 16.89 -1.18
C ILE A 43 -11.09 18.26 -1.48
N MET A 44 -10.88 19.08 -0.45
CA MET A 44 -10.06 20.29 -0.59
C MET A 44 -8.69 19.87 -1.08
N SER A 45 -8.37 20.18 -2.35
CA SER A 45 -7.04 19.94 -2.89
C SER A 45 -6.06 20.86 -2.15
N TYR A 46 -4.87 20.33 -1.86
CA TYR A 46 -3.81 21.04 -1.13
C TYR A 46 -3.27 22.29 -1.88
N ASN A 47 -3.92 22.76 -2.95
CA ASN A 47 -3.52 23.90 -3.78
C ASN A 47 -4.66 24.58 -4.59
N ASN A 48 -5.95 24.41 -4.27
CA ASN A 48 -7.07 25.03 -5.04
C ASN A 48 -7.09 24.71 -6.56
N ILE A 49 -6.43 23.64 -6.99
CA ILE A 49 -6.49 23.16 -8.38
C ILE A 49 -7.68 22.21 -8.47
N LEU A 50 -8.61 22.49 -9.39
CA LEU A 50 -9.65 21.54 -9.79
C LEU A 50 -8.99 20.48 -10.69
N LEU A 51 -8.99 19.23 -10.23
CA LEU A 51 -8.51 18.10 -10.99
C LEU A 51 -9.68 17.44 -11.73
N ASP A 52 -9.40 16.92 -12.92
CA ASP A 52 -10.39 16.15 -13.69
C ASP A 52 -10.55 14.74 -13.12
N ASP A 53 -11.72 14.14 -13.38
CA ASP A 53 -11.98 12.73 -13.10
C ASP A 53 -11.20 11.82 -14.07
N ALA A 54 -10.90 10.60 -13.65
CA ALA A 54 -10.29 9.58 -14.49
C ALA A 54 -11.12 9.31 -15.76
N ILE A 55 -10.42 8.99 -16.86
CA ILE A 55 -11.08 8.55 -18.09
C ILE A 55 -11.64 7.14 -17.94
N ASN A 56 -12.55 6.75 -18.83
CA ASN A 56 -13.07 5.38 -18.83
C ASN A 56 -12.04 4.40 -19.41
N LEU A 57 -11.43 3.59 -18.53
CA LEU A 57 -10.46 2.54 -18.88
C LEU A 57 -11.06 1.12 -18.80
N SER A 58 -12.39 0.99 -18.80
CA SER A 58 -13.06 -0.32 -18.59
C SER A 58 -12.81 -1.35 -19.69
N HIS A 59 -12.37 -0.93 -20.88
CA HIS A 59 -11.98 -1.84 -21.96
C HIS A 59 -10.70 -2.63 -21.63
N HIS A 60 -9.88 -2.15 -20.68
CA HIS A 60 -8.72 -2.87 -20.13
C HIS A 60 -9.09 -3.99 -19.16
N LEU A 61 -10.36 -4.12 -18.75
CA LEU A 61 -10.76 -5.19 -17.85
C LEU A 61 -10.63 -6.55 -18.54
N SER A 62 -10.07 -7.54 -17.84
CA SER A 62 -10.04 -8.93 -18.29
C SER A 62 -11.44 -9.52 -18.40
N ASP A 63 -11.58 -10.62 -19.13
CA ASP A 63 -12.83 -11.38 -19.21
C ASP A 63 -13.27 -11.88 -17.83
N VAL A 64 -12.31 -12.30 -17.00
CA VAL A 64 -12.56 -12.71 -15.62
C VAL A 64 -13.12 -11.54 -14.81
N ALA A 65 -12.54 -10.35 -14.93
CA ALA A 65 -13.00 -9.16 -14.22
C ALA A 65 -14.39 -8.73 -14.67
N ARG A 66 -14.64 -8.70 -15.99
CA ARG A 66 -15.96 -8.40 -16.57
C ARG A 66 -17.04 -9.39 -16.13
N ALA A 67 -16.67 -10.65 -15.93
CA ALA A 67 -17.60 -11.69 -15.48
C ALA A 67 -17.93 -11.61 -13.97
N ARG A 68 -17.20 -10.82 -13.16
CA ARG A 68 -17.47 -10.72 -11.71
C ARG A 68 -18.80 -10.01 -11.46
N GLN A 69 -19.60 -10.60 -10.57
CA GLN A 69 -20.84 -10.00 -10.09
C GLN A 69 -20.76 -9.66 -8.60
N ILE A 70 -21.43 -8.58 -8.21
CA ILE A 70 -21.55 -8.23 -6.79
C ILE A 70 -22.36 -9.32 -6.08
N SER A 71 -21.80 -9.85 -4.99
CA SER A 71 -22.48 -10.84 -4.16
C SER A 71 -23.87 -10.36 -3.74
N PRO A 72 -24.94 -11.15 -3.95
CA PRO A 72 -26.27 -10.83 -3.46
C PRO A 72 -26.31 -10.56 -1.95
N LEU A 73 -25.50 -11.29 -1.18
CA LEU A 73 -25.36 -11.09 0.27
C LEU A 73 -24.78 -9.70 0.59
N LYS A 74 -23.73 -9.28 -0.11
CA LYS A 74 -23.14 -7.94 0.07
C LYS A 74 -24.11 -6.83 -0.30
N ARG A 75 -24.98 -7.03 -1.31
CA ARG A 75 -26.03 -6.04 -1.64
C ARG A 75 -27.04 -5.83 -0.50
N MET A 76 -27.21 -6.80 0.40
CA MET A 76 -28.10 -6.68 1.55
C MET A 76 -27.48 -5.87 2.70
N GLN A 77 -26.14 -5.70 2.74
CA GLN A 77 -25.47 -4.98 3.82
C GLN A 77 -25.98 -3.54 3.98
N LYS A 78 -26.45 -2.88 2.91
CA LYS A 78 -27.05 -1.54 2.97
C LYS A 78 -28.34 -1.44 3.81
N TYR A 79 -28.93 -2.58 4.19
CA TYR A 79 -30.09 -2.63 5.07
C TYR A 79 -29.72 -2.95 6.52
N ILE A 80 -28.52 -3.49 6.77
CA ILE A 80 -28.03 -3.79 8.11
C ILE A 80 -27.86 -2.46 8.85
N GLY A 81 -28.37 -2.38 10.09
CA GLY A 81 -28.33 -1.17 10.91
C GLY A 81 -29.45 -0.16 10.64
N LYS A 82 -30.37 -0.41 9.69
CA LYS A 82 -31.54 0.45 9.52
C LYS A 82 -32.45 0.40 10.76
N PRO A 83 -32.79 1.55 11.36
CA PRO A 83 -33.68 1.57 12.53
C PRO A 83 -35.00 0.83 12.27
N GLY A 84 -35.41 -0.01 13.22
CA GLY A 84 -36.63 -0.81 13.12
C GLY A 84 -36.52 -2.10 12.29
N LEU A 85 -35.37 -2.38 11.66
CA LEU A 85 -35.14 -3.62 10.94
C LEU A 85 -34.29 -4.61 11.76
N ILE A 86 -34.85 -5.78 12.05
CA ILE A 86 -34.09 -6.91 12.61
C ILE A 86 -33.49 -7.70 11.44
N SER A 87 -32.16 -7.71 11.31
CA SER A 87 -31.48 -8.51 10.29
C SER A 87 -31.31 -9.95 10.74
N LEU A 88 -32.05 -10.87 10.13
CA LEU A 88 -31.78 -12.32 10.21
C LEU A 88 -30.87 -12.82 9.06
N ALA A 89 -30.31 -11.89 8.28
CA ALA A 89 -29.42 -12.15 7.17
C ALA A 89 -27.95 -11.86 7.54
N GLY A 90 -27.01 -12.28 6.68
CA GLY A 90 -25.60 -11.83 6.76
C GLY A 90 -24.65 -12.76 7.50
N GLY A 91 -25.14 -13.76 8.24
CA GLY A 91 -24.28 -14.72 8.95
C GLY A 91 -23.27 -14.08 9.90
N LEU A 92 -23.61 -12.91 10.47
CA LEU A 92 -22.73 -12.14 11.33
C LEU A 92 -22.82 -12.67 12.77
N PRO A 93 -21.77 -13.29 13.33
CA PRO A 93 -21.80 -13.78 14.70
C PRO A 93 -21.94 -12.62 15.69
N SER A 94 -22.61 -12.87 16.82
CA SER A 94 -22.69 -11.90 17.92
C SER A 94 -21.28 -11.61 18.48
N PRO A 95 -20.91 -10.33 18.69
CA PRO A 95 -19.64 -9.94 19.32
C PRO A 95 -19.43 -10.48 20.74
N GLU A 96 -20.49 -10.93 21.41
CA GLU A 96 -20.41 -11.63 22.69
C GLU A 96 -19.56 -12.90 22.60
N TYR A 97 -19.57 -13.58 21.45
CA TYR A 97 -18.79 -14.80 21.22
C TYR A 97 -17.33 -14.53 20.83
N PHE A 98 -16.93 -13.27 20.61
CA PHE A 98 -15.52 -12.95 20.35
C PHE A 98 -14.71 -13.08 21.64
N PRO A 99 -13.70 -13.97 21.71
CA PRO A 99 -13.02 -14.31 22.98
C PRO A 99 -11.96 -13.28 23.41
N PHE A 100 -12.07 -12.02 22.97
CA PHE A 100 -11.11 -10.96 23.25
C PHE A 100 -11.81 -9.74 23.87
N ALA A 101 -11.47 -9.40 25.11
CA ALA A 101 -12.04 -8.24 25.80
C ALA A 101 -11.36 -6.91 25.42
N SER A 102 -10.08 -6.96 25.07
CA SER A 102 -9.28 -5.84 24.57
C SER A 102 -7.99 -6.38 23.95
N ILE A 103 -7.34 -5.55 23.14
CA ILE A 103 -5.94 -5.72 22.75
C ILE A 103 -5.18 -4.48 23.16
N SER A 104 -4.01 -4.69 23.77
CA SER A 104 -3.14 -3.61 24.22
C SER A 104 -1.72 -3.91 23.80
N GLY A 105 -0.95 -2.86 23.59
CA GLY A 105 0.46 -2.98 23.25
C GLY A 105 1.20 -1.70 23.55
N GLN A 106 2.52 -1.77 23.38
CA GLN A 106 3.41 -0.62 23.42
C GLN A 106 4.02 -0.46 22.03
N VAL A 107 4.08 0.78 21.57
CA VAL A 107 4.79 1.15 20.34
C VAL A 107 5.84 2.19 20.68
N LEU A 108 6.91 2.21 19.91
CA LEU A 108 7.92 3.26 20.01
C LEU A 108 7.27 4.63 19.77
N VAL A 109 7.73 5.65 20.50
CA VAL A 109 7.27 7.02 20.26
C VAL A 109 7.80 7.51 18.90
N PRO A 110 7.18 8.55 18.30
CA PRO A 110 7.79 9.23 17.16
C PRO A 110 9.25 9.61 17.45
N ASP A 111 10.10 9.56 16.42
CA ASP A 111 11.54 9.86 16.48
C ASP A 111 12.35 8.94 17.40
N SER A 112 11.88 7.72 17.66
CA SER A 112 12.66 6.69 18.38
C SER A 112 13.94 6.25 17.67
N PHE A 113 14.07 6.53 16.38
CA PHE A 113 15.25 6.24 15.57
C PHE A 113 15.85 7.55 15.04
N PRO A 114 16.61 8.28 15.88
CA PRO A 114 17.13 9.59 15.49
C PRO A 114 18.17 9.45 14.38
N LEU A 115 18.08 10.32 13.37
CA LEU A 115 19.04 10.39 12.25
C LEU A 115 20.47 10.75 12.73
N LYS A 116 20.60 11.37 13.90
CA LYS A 116 21.86 11.74 14.53
C LYS A 116 22.03 10.96 15.83
N ILE A 117 23.00 10.05 15.83
CA ILE A 117 23.52 9.47 17.07
C ILE A 117 24.48 10.50 17.65
N THR A 118 24.06 11.27 18.65
CA THR A 118 24.98 12.13 19.39
C THR A 118 25.91 11.25 20.23
N ASP A 119 27.17 11.13 19.81
CA ASP A 119 28.24 10.43 20.55
C ASP A 119 28.68 11.16 21.84
N GLU A 120 28.01 12.26 22.22
CA GLU A 120 28.26 12.93 23.50
C GLU A 120 27.73 12.08 24.66
N LYS A 121 28.55 11.11 25.09
CA LYS A 121 28.40 10.51 26.41
C LYS A 121 28.78 11.58 27.44
N PRO A 122 27.86 12.07 28.28
CA PRO A 122 28.23 12.93 29.39
C PRO A 122 29.26 12.18 30.25
N SER A 123 30.27 12.88 30.77
CA SER A 123 31.43 12.30 31.47
C SER A 123 31.11 11.42 32.69
N LEU A 124 29.84 11.35 33.07
CA LEU A 124 29.28 10.53 34.16
C LEU A 124 28.38 9.39 33.66
N SER A 125 28.45 8.99 32.38
CA SER A 125 27.61 7.92 31.79
C SER A 125 27.73 6.58 32.53
N TRP A 126 28.86 6.32 33.19
CA TRP A 126 29.06 5.11 33.99
C TRP A 126 28.20 5.07 35.27
N ILE A 127 27.85 6.23 35.86
CA ILE A 127 26.97 6.33 37.04
C ILE A 127 25.52 5.99 36.65
N TRP A 128 25.07 6.38 35.47
CA TRP A 128 23.73 6.08 34.97
C TRP A 128 23.58 4.61 34.56
N ASN A 129 24.63 3.97 34.05
CA ASN A 129 24.66 2.53 33.77
C ASN A 129 24.53 1.63 35.02
N LEU A 130 24.68 2.19 36.23
CA LEU A 130 24.48 1.47 37.51
C LEU A 130 23.03 1.55 38.01
N LEU A 131 22.18 2.37 37.38
CA LEU A 131 20.74 2.41 37.65
C LEU A 131 20.00 1.45 36.71
N PRO A 132 19.14 0.55 37.21
CA PRO A 132 18.39 -0.43 36.39
C PRO A 132 17.33 0.20 35.47
N TRP A 133 17.30 1.54 35.35
CA TRP A 133 16.31 2.33 34.60
C TRP A 133 16.89 3.10 33.41
N SER A 134 18.20 3.05 33.15
CA SER A 134 18.85 4.00 32.23
C SER A 134 18.69 3.73 30.73
N ASN A 135 18.12 2.61 30.29
CA ASN A 135 17.93 2.29 28.86
C ASN A 135 16.55 1.68 28.60
N LYS A 136 15.48 2.28 29.13
CA LYS A 136 14.12 1.90 28.71
C LYS A 136 13.78 2.65 27.43
N GLU A 137 13.47 1.90 26.39
CA GLU A 137 12.89 2.42 25.15
C GLU A 137 11.68 3.30 25.49
N ARG A 138 11.63 4.49 24.87
CA ARG A 138 10.48 5.38 25.03
C ARG A 138 9.32 4.81 24.22
N THR A 139 8.29 4.37 24.92
CA THR A 139 7.10 3.80 24.30
C THR A 139 5.85 4.60 24.66
N THR A 140 4.87 4.57 23.77
CA THR A 140 3.48 4.93 24.07
C THR A 140 2.63 3.67 24.08
N SER A 141 1.66 3.62 25.00
CA SER A 141 0.76 2.47 25.13
C SER A 141 -0.53 2.74 24.39
N PHE A 142 -1.08 1.71 23.76
CA PHE A 142 -2.43 1.74 23.20
C PHE A 142 -3.28 0.63 23.79
N THR A 143 -4.60 0.82 23.77
CA THR A 143 -5.56 -0.21 24.13
C THR A 143 -6.79 -0.04 23.25
N VAL A 144 -7.14 -1.08 22.50
CA VAL A 144 -8.37 -1.16 21.72
C VAL A 144 -9.34 -2.05 22.50
N PRO A 145 -10.42 -1.49 23.07
CA PRO A 145 -11.40 -2.26 23.83
C PRO A 145 -12.32 -3.09 22.91
N LYS A 146 -13.04 -4.06 23.47
CA LYS A 146 -14.07 -4.80 22.72
C LYS A 146 -15.16 -3.87 22.17
N TYR A 147 -15.71 -3.03 23.03
CA TYR A 147 -16.73 -2.05 22.68
C TYR A 147 -16.17 -0.65 22.77
N SER A 148 -16.44 0.17 21.75
CA SER A 148 -16.04 1.57 21.76
C SER A 148 -16.89 2.39 22.74
N ARG A 149 -16.31 3.46 23.30
CA ARG A 149 -17.05 4.47 24.07
C ARG A 149 -17.59 5.60 23.19
N GLN A 150 -17.01 5.84 22.02
CA GLN A 150 -17.41 6.90 21.09
C GLN A 150 -17.68 6.33 19.70
N THR A 151 -18.69 6.87 19.03
CA THR A 151 -19.00 6.51 17.65
C THR A 151 -17.83 6.93 16.75
N GLY A 152 -17.27 5.97 16.02
CA GLY A 152 -16.14 6.20 15.10
C GLY A 152 -14.79 5.66 15.60
N ASP A 153 -14.61 5.43 16.90
CA ASP A 153 -13.36 4.82 17.38
C ASP A 153 -13.24 3.35 16.95
N LEU A 154 -12.00 2.89 16.84
CA LEU A 154 -11.68 1.49 16.60
C LEU A 154 -12.09 0.63 17.82
N SER A 155 -12.78 -0.48 17.56
CA SER A 155 -13.15 -1.47 18.57
C SER A 155 -12.89 -2.90 18.07
N LEU A 156 -12.69 -3.86 18.98
CA LEU A 156 -12.57 -5.26 18.57
C LEU A 156 -13.89 -5.84 18.03
N GLU A 157 -15.03 -5.34 18.50
CA GLU A 157 -16.34 -5.70 17.94
C GLU A 157 -16.39 -5.45 16.43
N THR A 158 -15.87 -4.30 15.98
CA THR A 158 -15.85 -3.98 14.55
C THR A 158 -14.67 -4.64 13.85
N GLY A 159 -13.48 -4.65 14.47
CA GLY A 159 -12.26 -5.18 13.86
C GLY A 159 -12.22 -6.70 13.69
N LEU A 160 -12.93 -7.45 14.54
CA LEU A 160 -13.03 -8.92 14.44
C LEU A 160 -14.25 -9.39 13.64
N GLN A 161 -15.15 -8.47 13.27
CA GLN A 161 -16.34 -8.78 12.47
C GLN A 161 -16.01 -8.78 10.97
N TYR A 162 -16.86 -9.45 10.19
CA TYR A 162 -16.84 -9.31 8.74
C TYR A 162 -16.98 -7.84 8.32
N SER A 163 -16.09 -7.39 7.45
CA SER A 163 -16.01 -6.02 6.97
C SER A 163 -16.19 -5.92 5.46
N LEU A 164 -16.22 -4.69 4.96
CA LEU A 164 -16.22 -4.42 3.52
C LEU A 164 -14.86 -4.75 2.91
N ALA A 165 -14.84 -5.01 1.60
CA ALA A 165 -13.59 -5.31 0.89
C ALA A 165 -12.58 -4.14 0.94
N LYS A 166 -13.06 -2.90 1.14
CA LYS A 166 -12.21 -1.71 1.27
C LYS A 166 -11.40 -1.69 2.58
N GLY A 167 -11.78 -2.50 3.57
CA GLY A 167 -11.22 -2.49 4.91
C GLY A 167 -12.03 -1.63 5.89
N LEU A 168 -11.42 -1.33 7.04
CA LEU A 168 -12.02 -0.49 8.07
C LEU A 168 -12.03 0.99 7.62
N PRO A 169 -13.13 1.75 7.83
CA PRO A 169 -13.21 3.15 7.43
C PRO A 169 -12.09 4.03 8.00
N GLN A 170 -11.67 3.78 9.25
CA GLN A 170 -10.60 4.51 9.91
C GLN A 170 -9.25 4.31 9.18
N LEU A 171 -8.99 3.09 8.73
CA LEU A 171 -7.78 2.79 7.95
C LEU A 171 -7.86 3.40 6.55
N ASP A 172 -9.03 3.34 5.91
CA ASP A 172 -9.24 3.95 4.60
C ASP A 172 -9.00 5.46 4.62
N GLN A 173 -9.49 6.16 5.65
CA GLN A 173 -9.24 7.58 5.84
C GLN A 173 -7.73 7.88 5.99
N ILE A 174 -7.03 7.14 6.86
CA ILE A 174 -5.57 7.31 7.05
C ILE A 174 -4.82 7.09 5.74
N LEU A 175 -5.17 6.05 4.99
CA LEU A 175 -4.54 5.75 3.71
C LEU A 175 -4.82 6.84 2.68
N HIS A 176 -6.05 7.37 2.65
CA HIS A 176 -6.42 8.45 1.74
C HIS A 176 -5.65 9.75 2.09
N GLU A 177 -5.57 10.14 3.36
CA GLU A 177 -4.79 11.29 3.80
C GLU A 177 -3.30 11.12 3.46
N PHE A 178 -2.75 9.93 3.72
CA PHE A 178 -1.37 9.58 3.38
C PHE A 178 -1.10 9.68 1.87
N VAL A 179 -1.93 9.07 1.02
CA VAL A 179 -1.78 9.12 -0.44
C VAL A 179 -1.90 10.54 -0.95
N SER A 180 -2.85 11.32 -0.42
CA SER A 180 -3.05 12.73 -0.78
C SER A 180 -1.82 13.57 -0.49
N LYS A 181 -1.22 13.40 0.71
CA LYS A 181 -0.04 14.17 1.14
C LYS A 181 1.21 13.76 0.37
N ILE A 182 1.48 12.44 0.30
CA ILE A 182 2.75 11.92 -0.21
C ILE A 182 2.80 11.83 -1.73
N PHE A 183 1.78 11.23 -2.36
CA PHE A 183 1.82 10.89 -3.78
C PHE A 183 1.13 11.92 -4.67
N GLN A 184 0.17 12.67 -4.12
CA GLN A 184 -0.54 13.76 -4.79
C GLN A 184 -1.07 13.35 -6.18
N PRO A 185 -2.05 12.41 -6.26
CA PRO A 185 -2.55 11.92 -7.54
C PRO A 185 -3.02 13.04 -8.48
N GLY A 186 -2.78 12.88 -9.78
CA GLY A 186 -3.09 13.88 -10.81
C GLY A 186 -4.56 13.99 -11.24
N TYR A 187 -5.48 13.31 -10.56
CA TYR A 187 -6.91 13.26 -10.86
C TYR A 187 -7.75 13.26 -9.56
N SER A 188 -9.06 13.52 -9.63
CA SER A 188 -9.92 13.72 -8.45
C SER A 188 -10.50 12.45 -7.82
N ASN A 189 -10.96 11.49 -8.62
CA ASN A 189 -11.78 10.35 -8.18
C ASN A 189 -11.00 9.04 -7.96
N TRP A 190 -9.76 9.14 -7.49
CA TRP A 190 -8.95 7.98 -7.11
C TRP A 190 -9.48 7.29 -5.85
N THR A 191 -9.06 6.03 -5.62
CA THR A 191 -9.42 5.28 -4.42
C THR A 191 -8.29 4.39 -3.95
N THR A 192 -8.30 4.09 -2.66
CA THR A 192 -7.46 3.07 -1.99
C THR A 192 -8.20 1.74 -1.88
N LEU A 193 -7.44 0.64 -1.88
CA LEU A 193 -7.91 -0.70 -1.59
C LEU A 193 -6.90 -1.42 -0.70
N VAL A 194 -7.30 -1.84 0.49
CA VAL A 194 -6.44 -2.62 1.39
C VAL A 194 -6.22 -4.03 0.83
N HIS A 195 -4.98 -4.48 0.83
CA HIS A 195 -4.56 -5.80 0.37
C HIS A 195 -3.52 -6.41 1.31
N THR A 196 -3.25 -7.71 1.19
CA THR A 196 -2.35 -8.44 2.11
C THR A 196 -0.88 -8.38 1.67
N GLY A 197 -0.44 -7.20 1.20
CA GLY A 197 0.89 -6.95 0.65
C GLY A 197 0.95 -7.00 -0.89
N ASN A 198 2.08 -6.56 -1.47
CA ASN A 198 2.18 -6.36 -2.92
C ASN A 198 2.03 -7.64 -3.74
N THR A 199 2.41 -8.81 -3.22
CA THR A 199 2.17 -10.09 -3.92
C THR A 199 0.67 -10.37 -4.14
N ASP A 200 -0.15 -10.05 -3.15
CA ASP A 200 -1.61 -10.16 -3.23
C ASP A 200 -2.21 -9.05 -4.12
N GLY A 201 -1.70 -7.83 -4.01
CA GLY A 201 -2.06 -6.72 -4.90
C GLY A 201 -1.77 -7.03 -6.37
N TRP A 202 -0.58 -7.56 -6.67
CA TRP A 202 -0.18 -7.99 -8.01
C TRP A 202 -1.07 -9.12 -8.53
N SER A 203 -1.39 -10.11 -7.70
CA SER A 203 -2.30 -11.19 -8.08
C SER A 203 -3.70 -10.67 -8.46
N LYS A 204 -4.17 -9.61 -7.79
CA LYS A 204 -5.43 -8.94 -8.13
C LYS A 204 -5.32 -8.19 -9.44
N VAL A 205 -4.24 -7.46 -9.67
CA VAL A 205 -3.96 -6.78 -10.96
C VAL A 205 -4.01 -7.78 -12.10
N VAL A 206 -3.23 -8.86 -12.03
CA VAL A 206 -3.17 -9.90 -13.07
C VAL A 206 -4.58 -10.40 -13.43
N GLN A 207 -5.39 -10.73 -12.44
CA GLN A 207 -6.77 -11.18 -12.69
C GLN A 207 -7.72 -10.07 -13.16
N THR A 208 -7.40 -8.81 -12.92
CA THR A 208 -8.27 -7.66 -13.23
C THR A 208 -8.08 -7.16 -14.65
N ILE A 209 -6.84 -7.14 -15.15
CA ILE A 209 -6.50 -6.48 -16.43
C ILE A 209 -5.80 -7.37 -17.45
N LEU A 210 -5.46 -8.62 -17.11
CA LEU A 210 -4.80 -9.53 -18.06
C LEU A 210 -5.69 -10.73 -18.38
N ASN A 211 -5.71 -11.08 -19.66
CA ASN A 211 -6.25 -12.31 -20.21
C ASN A 211 -5.12 -13.27 -20.61
N PRO A 212 -5.42 -14.57 -20.72
CA PRO A 212 -4.43 -15.52 -21.20
C PRO A 212 -3.94 -15.22 -22.60
N GLY A 213 -2.62 -15.13 -22.74
CA GLY A 213 -2.01 -14.67 -23.97
C GLY A 213 -2.06 -13.15 -24.14
N ASP A 214 -2.16 -12.35 -23.07
CA ASP A 214 -1.84 -10.91 -23.15
C ASP A 214 -0.34 -10.67 -22.96
N GLY A 215 0.15 -9.60 -23.58
CA GLY A 215 1.55 -9.19 -23.50
C GLY A 215 1.74 -8.22 -22.33
N LEU A 216 2.71 -8.48 -21.46
CA LEU A 216 3.06 -7.68 -20.29
C LEU A 216 4.42 -7.03 -20.48
N LEU A 217 4.46 -5.70 -20.52
CA LEU A 217 5.69 -4.93 -20.65
C LEU A 217 6.39 -4.85 -19.30
N CYS A 218 7.64 -5.31 -19.25
CA CYS A 218 8.44 -5.21 -18.03
C CYS A 218 9.86 -4.78 -18.37
N SER A 219 10.54 -4.22 -17.38
CA SER A 219 11.98 -4.05 -17.43
C SER A 219 12.70 -5.36 -17.78
N GLU A 220 13.77 -5.27 -18.58
CA GLU A 220 14.64 -6.40 -18.95
C GLU A 220 15.06 -7.23 -17.73
N TRP A 221 15.31 -6.56 -16.61
CA TRP A 221 15.47 -7.16 -15.29
C TRP A 221 14.30 -6.75 -14.40
N THR A 222 13.47 -7.71 -14.00
CA THR A 222 12.29 -7.48 -13.18
C THR A 222 12.20 -8.47 -12.01
N TYR A 223 11.26 -8.24 -11.10
CA TYR A 223 11.07 -9.06 -9.90
C TYR A 223 10.56 -10.47 -10.25
N PRO A 224 11.32 -11.56 -9.98
CA PRO A 224 10.95 -12.91 -10.41
C PRO A 224 9.62 -13.41 -9.85
N SER A 225 9.22 -13.01 -8.65
CA SER A 225 7.95 -13.47 -8.07
C SER A 225 6.73 -12.82 -8.75
N ALA A 226 6.85 -11.58 -9.24
CA ALA A 226 5.82 -10.99 -10.09
C ALA A 226 5.66 -11.81 -11.38
N MET A 227 6.79 -12.25 -11.98
CA MET A 227 6.77 -13.10 -13.17
C MET A 227 6.12 -14.46 -12.91
N ALA A 228 6.53 -15.13 -11.82
CA ALA A 228 6.01 -16.43 -11.44
C ALA A 228 4.50 -16.42 -11.15
N ASN A 229 3.96 -15.29 -10.71
CA ASN A 229 2.53 -15.13 -10.45
C ASN A 229 1.68 -15.06 -11.73
N ALA A 230 2.14 -14.36 -12.76
CA ALA A 230 1.39 -14.21 -14.00
C ALA A 230 1.64 -15.35 -15.02
N MET A 231 2.75 -16.10 -14.89
CA MET A 231 3.11 -17.20 -15.79
C MET A 231 2.03 -18.29 -15.94
N PRO A 232 1.31 -18.73 -14.88
CA PRO A 232 0.22 -19.71 -15.00
C PRO A 232 -0.95 -19.25 -15.87
N TYR A 233 -1.11 -17.95 -16.08
CA TYR A 233 -2.13 -17.38 -16.94
C TYR A 233 -1.66 -17.27 -18.40
N ASN A 234 -0.53 -17.88 -18.80
CA ASN A 234 0.02 -17.80 -20.16
C ASN A 234 0.31 -16.36 -20.63
N ILE A 235 0.62 -15.46 -19.70
CA ILE A 235 1.04 -14.09 -19.99
C ILE A 235 2.41 -14.11 -20.66
N LYS A 236 2.60 -13.30 -21.71
CA LYS A 236 3.89 -13.17 -22.41
C LYS A 236 4.62 -11.92 -21.94
N TYR A 237 5.78 -12.12 -21.33
CA TYR A 237 6.63 -11.01 -20.91
C TYR A 237 7.34 -10.41 -22.12
N VAL A 238 7.25 -9.10 -22.24
CA VAL A 238 7.91 -8.30 -23.28
C VAL A 238 8.95 -7.43 -22.58
N PRO A 239 10.23 -7.83 -22.61
CA PRO A 239 11.28 -7.08 -21.93
C PRO A 239 11.57 -5.78 -22.68
N ILE A 240 11.56 -4.68 -21.93
CA ILE A 240 12.01 -3.36 -22.38
C ILE A 240 13.40 -3.12 -21.83
N SER A 241 14.32 -2.73 -22.71
CA SER A 241 15.70 -2.46 -22.36
C SER A 241 15.79 -1.42 -21.24
N MET A 242 16.86 -1.53 -20.46
CA MET A 242 17.12 -0.61 -19.35
C MET A 242 18.44 0.12 -19.54
N ASP A 243 18.53 1.30 -18.95
CA ASP A 243 19.78 2.02 -18.74
C ASP A 243 20.01 2.23 -17.24
N SER A 244 20.94 3.13 -16.90
CA SER A 244 21.23 3.42 -15.50
C SER A 244 20.04 4.00 -14.74
N GLU A 245 19.06 4.65 -15.39
CA GLU A 245 17.88 5.21 -14.71
C GLU A 245 16.72 4.20 -14.59
N GLY A 246 16.83 3.00 -15.15
CA GLY A 246 15.76 2.00 -15.17
C GLY A 246 15.25 1.73 -16.59
N MET A 247 13.94 1.53 -16.75
CA MET A 247 13.34 1.27 -18.08
C MET A 247 13.61 2.44 -19.03
N ASP A 248 14.11 2.14 -20.24
CA ASP A 248 14.37 3.15 -21.27
C ASP A 248 13.07 3.54 -21.99
N SER A 249 12.72 4.83 -21.94
CA SER A 249 11.54 5.39 -22.61
C SER A 249 11.63 5.27 -24.13
N THR A 250 12.85 5.33 -24.70
CA THR A 250 13.06 5.20 -26.15
C THR A 250 12.82 3.76 -26.61
N SER A 251 13.37 2.77 -25.89
CA SER A 251 13.13 1.35 -26.13
C SER A 251 11.65 0.97 -25.97
N LEU A 252 10.97 1.51 -24.94
CA LEU A 252 9.53 1.35 -24.78
C LEU A 252 8.79 1.84 -26.02
N ARG A 253 8.98 3.10 -26.41
CA ARG A 253 8.32 3.69 -27.59
C ARG A 253 8.61 2.91 -28.87
N LYS A 254 9.87 2.52 -29.10
CA LYS A 254 10.25 1.72 -30.28
C LYS A 254 9.54 0.37 -30.32
N THR A 255 9.40 -0.29 -29.17
CA THR A 255 8.69 -1.57 -29.05
C THR A 255 7.22 -1.42 -29.40
N LEU A 256 6.58 -0.36 -28.90
CA LEU A 256 5.18 -0.04 -29.20
C LEU A 256 4.95 0.34 -30.67
N MET A 257 5.83 1.17 -31.25
CA MET A 257 5.77 1.55 -32.67
C MET A 257 5.93 0.35 -33.62
N GLY A 258 6.71 -0.64 -33.23
CA GLY A 258 6.92 -1.86 -34.01
C GLY A 258 5.88 -2.94 -33.76
N TRP A 259 4.86 -2.68 -32.93
CA TRP A 259 3.88 -3.67 -32.55
C TRP A 259 2.90 -3.94 -33.70
N ASP A 260 2.79 -5.19 -34.11
CA ASP A 260 1.87 -5.65 -35.15
C ASP A 260 0.75 -6.48 -34.52
N GLU A 261 -0.43 -5.88 -34.35
CA GLU A 261 -1.63 -6.53 -33.80
C GLU A 261 -2.13 -7.71 -34.64
N SER A 262 -1.77 -7.79 -35.92
CA SER A 262 -2.19 -8.90 -36.80
C SER A 262 -1.33 -10.16 -36.63
N ARG A 263 -0.13 -9.99 -36.06
CA ARG A 263 0.85 -11.06 -35.80
C ARG A 263 1.12 -11.28 -34.32
N SER A 264 0.67 -10.37 -33.48
CA SER A 264 0.88 -10.34 -32.04
C SER A 264 -0.45 -10.40 -31.31
N MET A 265 -0.37 -10.73 -30.03
CA MET A 265 -1.50 -10.79 -29.09
C MET A 265 -2.23 -9.45 -28.94
N HIS A 266 -3.42 -9.49 -28.34
CA HIS A 266 -4.24 -8.33 -27.97
C HIS A 266 -3.39 -7.19 -27.37
N PRO A 267 -3.75 -5.93 -27.64
CA PRO A 267 -2.89 -4.76 -27.44
C PRO A 267 -2.42 -4.67 -25.99
N ILE A 268 -1.12 -4.94 -25.84
CA ILE A 268 -0.18 -4.49 -24.80
C ILE A 268 -0.85 -4.02 -23.51
N GLY A 269 -1.10 -4.98 -22.61
CA GLY A 269 -1.60 -4.71 -21.28
C GLY A 269 -0.44 -4.59 -20.30
N LEU A 270 -0.46 -3.57 -19.45
CA LEU A 270 0.34 -3.49 -18.24
C LEU A 270 1.85 -3.26 -18.38
N VAL A 271 2.30 -2.05 -18.00
CA VAL A 271 3.72 -1.75 -17.73
C VAL A 271 4.03 -1.97 -16.25
N LEU A 272 4.92 -2.91 -15.95
CA LEU A 272 5.39 -3.16 -14.59
C LEU A 272 6.65 -2.34 -14.27
N CYS A 273 6.55 -1.42 -13.32
CA CYS A 273 7.67 -0.64 -12.79
C CYS A 273 8.11 -1.19 -11.42
N THR A 274 8.96 -2.22 -11.41
CA THR A 274 9.55 -2.74 -10.15
C THR A 274 10.83 -1.99 -9.79
N ALA A 275 10.89 -1.45 -8.57
CA ALA A 275 12.11 -0.92 -7.98
C ALA A 275 13.03 -2.06 -7.48
N PHE A 276 13.52 -2.93 -8.37
CA PHE A 276 14.47 -3.96 -7.98
C PHE A 276 15.89 -3.40 -7.95
N ARG A 277 16.46 -3.22 -6.74
CA ARG A 277 17.90 -2.92 -6.58
C ARG A 277 18.69 -4.22 -6.80
N SER A 278 19.03 -4.52 -8.05
CA SER A 278 20.10 -5.49 -8.29
C SER A 278 21.43 -4.80 -8.01
N GLY A 279 22.36 -5.46 -7.33
CA GLY A 279 23.68 -4.89 -6.98
C GLY A 279 24.56 -4.49 -8.17
N ARG A 280 24.06 -4.52 -9.41
CA ARG A 280 24.77 -4.11 -10.63
C ARG A 280 24.21 -2.83 -11.27
N ILE A 281 22.97 -2.43 -10.98
CA ILE A 281 22.32 -1.27 -11.59
C ILE A 281 21.43 -0.62 -10.51
N PRO A 282 21.81 0.54 -9.94
CA PRO A 282 20.80 1.38 -9.31
C PRO A 282 19.81 1.76 -10.43
N GLN A 283 18.54 2.04 -10.22
CA GLN A 283 18.20 3.40 -9.82
C GLN A 283 16.68 3.52 -9.65
N THR A 284 16.34 4.45 -8.78
CA THR A 284 15.06 5.14 -8.81
C THR A 284 14.95 5.88 -10.15
N MET A 285 13.96 5.54 -10.98
CA MET A 285 13.68 6.30 -12.21
C MET A 285 13.47 7.77 -11.89
N SER A 286 14.16 8.66 -12.60
CA SER A 286 14.01 10.11 -12.42
C SER A 286 12.59 10.58 -12.72
N ALA A 287 12.23 11.74 -12.15
CA ALA A 287 10.95 12.41 -12.40
C ALA A 287 10.66 12.57 -13.90
N ARG A 288 11.69 12.98 -14.65
CA ARG A 288 11.65 13.11 -16.10
C ARG A 288 11.34 11.78 -16.78
N ARG A 289 12.08 10.71 -16.45
CA ARG A 289 11.88 9.38 -17.07
C ARG A 289 10.48 8.85 -16.81
N LYS A 290 9.96 8.99 -15.59
CA LYS A 290 8.58 8.59 -15.26
C LYS A 290 7.55 9.37 -16.08
N LYS A 291 7.74 10.69 -16.25
CA LYS A 291 6.84 11.49 -17.09
C LYS A 291 6.87 11.05 -18.55
N GLU A 292 8.05 10.80 -19.12
CA GLU A 292 8.20 10.30 -20.50
C GLU A 292 7.48 8.95 -20.70
N ILE A 293 7.68 8.00 -19.78
CA ILE A 293 7.01 6.68 -19.83
C ILE A 293 5.50 6.83 -19.67
N TYR A 294 5.05 7.70 -18.76
CA TYR A 294 3.63 7.97 -18.59
C TYR A 294 3.00 8.49 -19.90
N ASP A 295 3.64 9.46 -20.55
CA ASP A 295 3.13 10.05 -21.79
C ASP A 295 3.07 9.03 -22.92
N ILE A 296 4.06 8.14 -23.01
CA ILE A 296 4.02 6.99 -23.93
C ILE A 296 2.83 6.08 -23.59
N CYS A 297 2.64 5.71 -22.32
CA CYS A 297 1.52 4.84 -21.93
C CYS A 297 0.17 5.50 -22.17
N ALA A 298 0.05 6.83 -22.03
CA ALA A 298 -1.16 7.56 -22.37
C ALA A 298 -1.42 7.57 -23.89
N GLU A 299 -0.38 7.73 -24.71
CA GLU A 299 -0.46 7.72 -26.17
C GLU A 299 -0.88 6.36 -26.74
N TYR A 300 -0.32 5.27 -26.21
CA TYR A 300 -0.60 3.90 -26.65
C TYR A 300 -1.69 3.20 -25.83
N ASP A 301 -2.34 3.96 -24.94
CA ASP A 301 -3.39 3.50 -24.04
C ASP A 301 -3.03 2.23 -23.23
N ILE A 302 -2.01 2.33 -22.38
CA ILE A 302 -1.49 1.25 -21.56
C ILE A 302 -1.71 1.57 -20.08
N ILE A 303 -2.12 0.57 -19.29
CA ILE A 303 -2.19 0.65 -17.83
C ILE A 303 -0.79 0.54 -17.23
N ILE A 304 -0.45 1.36 -16.24
CA ILE A 304 0.82 1.30 -15.52
C ILE A 304 0.58 0.66 -14.16
N VAL A 305 1.38 -0.34 -13.79
CA VAL A 305 1.49 -0.81 -12.40
C VAL A 305 2.84 -0.44 -11.81
N GLU A 306 2.78 0.47 -10.84
CA GLU A 306 3.93 0.88 -10.05
C GLU A 306 4.01 -0.01 -8.80
N ASP A 307 4.82 -1.07 -8.86
CA ASP A 307 5.11 -1.96 -7.72
C ASP A 307 6.30 -1.40 -6.92
N CYS A 308 5.99 -0.70 -5.83
CA CYS A 308 6.95 0.17 -5.16
C CYS A 308 7.13 -0.11 -3.66
N PRO A 309 7.59 -1.31 -3.25
CA PRO A 309 7.78 -1.65 -1.84
C PRO A 309 8.91 -0.85 -1.17
N TYR A 310 9.71 -0.08 -1.92
CA TYR A 310 10.90 0.62 -1.44
C TYR A 310 10.83 2.14 -1.63
N TYR A 311 9.65 2.72 -1.85
CA TYR A 311 9.50 4.15 -2.17
C TYR A 311 10.17 5.09 -1.15
N PHE A 312 10.10 4.75 0.14
CA PHE A 312 10.69 5.55 1.22
C PHE A 312 12.16 5.22 1.51
N LEU A 313 12.80 4.36 0.69
CA LEU A 313 14.24 4.05 0.77
C LEU A 313 15.04 4.76 -0.32
N GLN A 314 14.55 5.94 -0.70
CA GLN A 314 15.25 6.84 -1.59
C GLN A 314 16.40 7.46 -0.81
N GLU A 315 17.57 7.36 -1.42
CA GLU A 315 18.83 7.86 -0.88
C GLU A 315 19.43 8.80 -1.93
N GLY A 316 20.15 9.81 -1.46
CA GLY A 316 20.90 10.71 -2.34
C GLY A 316 22.05 10.01 -3.05
N GLU A 317 22.81 10.78 -3.83
CA GLU A 317 24.04 10.27 -4.43
C GLU A 317 25.01 9.78 -3.35
N TYR A 318 25.72 8.69 -3.67
CA TYR A 318 26.73 8.18 -2.75
C TYR A 318 27.86 9.20 -2.56
N VAL A 319 27.93 9.76 -1.36
CA VAL A 319 29.06 10.58 -0.92
C VAL A 319 30.02 9.73 -0.09
N PRO A 320 31.32 9.63 -0.45
CA PRO A 320 32.32 8.94 0.36
C PRO A 320 32.37 9.51 1.78
N LYS A 321 32.58 8.65 2.78
CA LYS A 321 32.55 9.04 4.21
C LYS A 321 33.42 10.27 4.52
N SER A 322 34.58 10.39 3.89
CA SER A 322 35.50 11.53 4.08
C SER A 322 34.99 12.87 3.55
N LYS A 323 33.97 12.86 2.68
CA LYS A 323 33.36 14.05 2.06
C LYS A 323 31.95 14.34 2.58
N ARG A 324 31.41 13.51 3.48
CA ARG A 324 30.07 13.73 4.04
C ARG A 324 30.10 14.93 4.97
N THR A 325 29.12 15.80 4.79
CA THR A 325 28.82 16.90 5.71
C THR A 325 27.57 16.56 6.50
N PRO A 326 27.43 17.04 7.75
CA PRO A 326 26.20 16.85 8.50
C PRO A 326 25.01 17.45 7.74
N GLU A 327 23.97 16.66 7.52
CA GLU A 327 22.73 17.16 6.92
C GLU A 327 21.82 17.75 8.01
N PRO A 328 21.15 18.88 7.74
CA PRO A 328 20.16 19.43 8.66
C PRO A 328 18.96 18.48 8.76
N ASP A 329 18.30 18.46 9.92
CA ASP A 329 17.01 17.80 10.02
C ASP A 329 16.00 18.65 9.22
N VAL A 330 15.27 18.00 8.33
CA VAL A 330 14.28 18.65 7.47
C VAL A 330 12.87 18.35 7.99
N ASP A 331 11.95 19.28 7.80
CA ASP A 331 10.54 19.05 8.08
C ASP A 331 9.91 18.05 7.08
N ASP A 332 8.73 17.53 7.42
CA ASP A 332 7.98 16.58 6.60
C ASP A 332 7.79 17.05 5.15
N ASP A 333 7.44 18.31 4.92
CA ASP A 333 7.09 18.81 3.59
C ASP A 333 8.34 18.95 2.72
N THR A 334 9.44 19.40 3.32
CA THR A 334 10.76 19.40 2.68
C THR A 334 11.21 17.96 2.36
N PHE A 335 11.05 17.01 3.28
CA PHE A 335 11.35 15.59 3.04
C PHE A 335 10.52 15.03 1.89
N ILE A 336 9.20 15.23 1.91
CA ILE A 336 8.28 14.75 0.85
C ILE A 336 8.64 15.35 -0.51
N THR A 337 8.97 16.64 -0.55
CA THR A 337 9.37 17.34 -1.78
C THR A 337 10.71 16.83 -2.34
N SER A 338 11.59 16.31 -1.46
CA SER A 338 12.86 15.72 -1.88
C SER A 338 12.71 14.35 -2.57
N LEU A 339 11.59 13.65 -2.33
CA LEU A 339 11.33 12.33 -2.91
C LEU A 339 11.05 12.46 -4.42
N VAL A 340 11.61 11.55 -5.21
CA VAL A 340 11.25 11.41 -6.61
C VAL A 340 9.76 11.03 -6.71
N PRO A 341 8.94 11.79 -7.44
CA PRO A 341 7.51 11.56 -7.48
C PRO A 341 7.12 10.16 -7.96
N SER A 342 6.04 9.62 -7.40
CA SER A 342 5.33 8.45 -7.95
C SER A 342 4.72 8.76 -9.32
N TYR A 343 4.45 7.73 -10.12
CA TYR A 343 3.62 7.86 -11.33
C TYR A 343 2.24 8.46 -11.04
N LEU A 344 1.68 8.28 -9.84
CA LEU A 344 0.41 8.88 -9.44
C LEU A 344 0.40 10.41 -9.61
N LYS A 345 1.52 11.09 -9.35
CA LYS A 345 1.63 12.55 -9.51
C LYS A 345 1.45 13.00 -10.96
N TYR A 346 1.77 12.14 -11.91
CA TYR A 346 1.60 12.39 -13.34
C TYR A 346 0.31 11.79 -13.89
N ASP A 347 -0.51 11.13 -13.06
CA ASP A 347 -1.65 10.37 -13.52
C ASP A 347 -2.91 11.23 -13.73
N TYR A 348 -2.95 11.99 -14.82
CA TYR A 348 -4.12 12.81 -15.16
C TYR A 348 -5.27 12.00 -15.81
N GLN A 349 -5.06 10.73 -16.15
CA GLN A 349 -6.08 9.87 -16.77
C GLN A 349 -6.63 8.77 -15.84
N GLY A 350 -6.01 8.56 -14.66
CA GLY A 350 -6.36 7.45 -13.77
C GLY A 350 -5.91 6.08 -14.28
N ARG A 351 -4.81 6.02 -15.04
CA ARG A 351 -4.27 4.78 -15.64
C ARG A 351 -3.18 4.10 -14.82
N VAL A 352 -2.85 4.64 -13.66
CA VAL A 352 -1.82 4.10 -12.77
C VAL A 352 -2.47 3.34 -11.61
N ILE A 353 -2.12 2.07 -11.49
CA ILE A 353 -2.40 1.26 -10.30
C ILE A 353 -1.10 1.16 -9.50
N ARG A 354 -1.05 1.80 -8.34
CA ARG A 354 0.10 1.74 -7.43
C ARG A 354 -0.08 0.64 -6.40
N LEU A 355 0.96 -0.16 -6.18
CA LEU A 355 1.01 -1.19 -5.14
C LEU A 355 1.99 -0.78 -4.03
N ASP A 356 1.47 -0.53 -2.83
CA ASP A 356 2.24 -0.18 -1.64
C ASP A 356 2.12 -1.25 -0.55
N THR A 357 3.18 -1.38 0.26
CA THR A 357 3.20 -2.36 1.35
C THR A 357 3.90 -1.83 2.60
N PHE A 358 3.36 -2.20 3.74
CA PHE A 358 4.02 -2.04 5.04
C PHE A 358 5.14 -3.05 5.29
N SER A 359 5.32 -4.08 4.44
CA SER A 359 6.31 -5.15 4.62
C SER A 359 7.77 -4.67 4.64
N LYS A 360 8.04 -3.46 4.15
CA LYS A 360 9.37 -2.84 4.15
C LYS A 360 9.40 -1.52 4.90
N ALA A 361 8.29 -0.79 5.01
CA ALA A 361 8.23 0.43 5.79
C ALA A 361 8.16 0.19 7.32
N ASN A 362 7.45 -0.85 7.79
CA ASN A 362 7.25 -1.10 9.23
C ASN A 362 8.30 -2.04 9.85
N SER A 363 9.32 -2.42 9.09
CA SER A 363 10.37 -3.37 9.51
C SER A 363 11.75 -2.76 9.42
N ILE A 364 11.83 -1.45 9.20
CA ILE A 364 13.08 -0.72 9.14
C ILE A 364 13.16 0.08 10.44
N PRO A 365 14.28 -0.05 11.18
CA PRO A 365 14.53 0.76 12.37
C PRO A 365 14.46 2.24 11.98
#